data_AF-A0A1I2RKL7-F1
#
_entry.id   AF-A0A1I2RKL7-F1
#
_cell.length_a   1.000
_cell.length_b   1.000
_cell.length_c   1.000
_cell.angle_alpha   90.00
_cell.angle_beta   90.00
_cell.angle_gamma   90.00
#
_symmetry.space_group_name_H-M   'P 1'
#
loop_
_entity.id
_entity.type
_entity.pdbx_description
1 polymer ?
#
loop_
_entity_poly.entity_id
_entity_poly.type
_entity_poly.pdbx_seq_one_letter_code
_entity_poly.pdbx_strand_id
1 'polypeptide(L)'
;MQVYRLLGTLNTQLQRKLLVDALLSCGWELTFSNEDDDALRHKNIKLNIEGEGCMLLNAGFEGRPEDISSLLDCLDRHPIHYSLDLFGDSARLVRRFIK
;
A
#
# COMPACT_ATOMS: atom_id res chain seq x y z
N MET A 1 -7.44 -14.86 14.18
CA MET A 1 -7.06 -14.51 12.80
C MET A 1 -5.89 -13.53 12.93
N GLN A 2 -4.79 -13.73 12.22
CA GLN A 2 -3.57 -12.93 12.42
C GLN A 2 -3.71 -11.58 11.71
N VAL A 3 -3.27 -10.50 12.39
CA VAL A 3 -3.24 -9.14 11.84
C VAL A 3 -1.88 -8.90 11.21
N TYR A 4 -1.90 -8.28 10.04
CA TYR A 4 -0.72 -7.87 9.32
C TYR A 4 -0.72 -6.37 9.09
N ARG A 5 0.47 -5.77 9.13
CA ARG A 5 0.71 -4.37 8.81
C ARG A 5 1.85 -4.25 7.82
N LEU A 6 1.60 -3.60 6.71
CA LEU A 6 2.62 -3.23 5.73
C LEU A 6 2.99 -1.76 5.96
N LEU A 7 4.28 -1.49 6.13
CA LEU A 7 4.79 -0.13 6.30
C LEU A 7 5.96 0.09 5.37
N GLY A 8 6.04 1.26 4.76
CA GLY A 8 7.22 1.60 3.99
C GLY A 8 7.05 2.82 3.13
N THR A 9 7.95 2.97 2.18
CA THR A 9 8.00 4.12 1.30
C THR A 9 7.91 3.71 -0.16
N LEU A 10 7.36 4.62 -0.95
CA LEU A 10 7.27 4.54 -2.39
C LEU A 10 7.84 5.83 -2.97
N ASN A 11 8.87 5.71 -3.80
CA ASN A 11 9.46 6.80 -4.56
C ASN A 11 8.97 6.72 -6.00
N THR A 12 8.41 7.82 -6.46
CA THR A 12 7.88 7.93 -7.82
C THR A 12 7.97 9.37 -8.31
N GLN A 13 8.06 9.52 -9.63
CA GLN A 13 7.87 10.83 -10.28
C GLN A 13 6.38 11.14 -10.51
N LEU A 14 5.50 10.17 -10.26
CA LEU A 14 4.06 10.34 -10.36
C LEU A 14 3.52 11.16 -9.19
N GLN A 15 2.50 11.95 -9.47
CA GLN A 15 1.72 12.59 -8.41
C GLN A 15 0.93 11.55 -7.62
N ARG A 16 0.68 11.78 -6.32
CA ARG A 16 -0.11 10.86 -5.47
C ARG A 16 -1.43 10.51 -6.11
N LYS A 17 -2.12 11.51 -6.68
CA LYS A 17 -3.37 11.33 -7.40
C LYS A 17 -3.28 10.30 -8.54
N LEU A 18 -2.19 10.29 -9.31
CA LEU A 18 -2.02 9.32 -10.41
C LEU A 18 -1.82 7.89 -9.89
N LEU A 19 -1.13 7.74 -8.75
CA LEU A 19 -0.99 6.45 -8.09
C LEU A 19 -2.34 5.95 -7.54
N VAL A 20 -3.12 6.86 -6.94
CA VAL A 20 -4.47 6.55 -6.45
C VAL A 20 -5.37 6.15 -7.61
N ASP A 21 -5.41 6.93 -8.70
CA ASP A 21 -6.19 6.60 -9.90
C ASP A 21 -5.80 5.22 -10.47
N ALA A 22 -4.51 4.89 -10.46
CA ALA A 22 -4.03 3.57 -10.84
C ALA A 22 -4.53 2.46 -9.92
N LEU A 23 -4.50 2.65 -8.60
CA LEU A 23 -5.05 1.70 -7.63
C LEU A 23 -6.57 1.53 -7.81
N LEU A 24 -7.29 2.61 -8.07
CA LEU A 24 -8.73 2.56 -8.40
C LEU A 24 -8.98 1.71 -9.64
N SER A 25 -8.15 1.84 -10.68
CA SER A 25 -8.23 1.00 -11.88
C SER A 25 -7.91 -0.49 -11.61
N CYS A 26 -7.13 -0.78 -10.57
CA CYS A 26 -6.88 -2.13 -10.06
C CYS A 26 -8.04 -2.66 -9.17
N GLY A 27 -9.15 -1.91 -9.02
CA GLY A 27 -10.30 -2.30 -8.22
C GLY A 27 -10.18 -1.98 -6.73
N TRP A 28 -9.32 -1.02 -6.37
CA TRP A 28 -9.38 -0.41 -5.03
C TRP A 28 -10.51 0.61 -4.97
N GLU A 29 -11.01 0.86 -3.77
CA GLU A 29 -12.07 1.83 -3.50
C GLU A 29 -11.50 2.96 -2.66
N LEU A 30 -11.66 4.21 -3.10
CA LEU A 30 -11.31 5.38 -2.30
C LEU A 30 -12.33 5.53 -1.17
N THR A 31 -11.85 5.55 0.07
CA THR A 31 -12.68 5.69 1.26
C THR A 31 -12.56 7.07 1.89
N PHE A 32 -11.40 7.71 1.73
CA PHE A 32 -11.12 9.05 2.21
C PHE A 32 -10.03 9.67 1.34
N SER A 33 -10.10 10.99 1.13
CA SER A 33 -9.12 11.74 0.35
C SER A 33 -9.05 13.17 0.87
N ASN A 34 -7.83 13.66 1.10
CA ASN A 34 -7.54 15.04 1.43
C ASN A 34 -6.22 15.50 0.75
N GLU A 35 -5.75 16.70 1.08
CA GLU A 35 -4.56 17.33 0.46
C GLU A 35 -3.24 16.58 0.72
N ASP A 36 -3.16 15.77 1.78
CA ASP A 36 -1.91 15.10 2.20
C ASP A 36 -2.01 13.57 2.29
N ASP A 37 -3.23 13.02 2.29
CA ASP A 37 -3.55 11.63 2.59
C ASP A 37 -4.71 11.08 1.75
N ASP A 38 -4.59 9.84 1.29
CA ASP A 38 -5.66 9.06 0.68
C ASP A 38 -5.77 7.69 1.34
N ALA A 39 -6.98 7.34 1.77
CA ALA A 39 -7.28 6.02 2.30
C ALA A 39 -8.06 5.20 1.28
N LEU A 40 -7.52 4.05 0.90
CA LEU A 40 -8.14 3.10 -0.01
C LEU A 40 -8.48 1.78 0.69
N ARG A 41 -9.43 1.05 0.11
CA ARG A 41 -9.79 -0.30 0.53
C ARG A 41 -9.81 -1.25 -0.65
N HIS A 42 -9.31 -2.47 -0.44
CA HIS A 42 -9.50 -3.58 -1.36
C HIS A 42 -9.73 -4.85 -0.55
N LYS A 43 -10.94 -5.42 -0.63
CA LYS A 43 -11.35 -6.57 0.19
C LYS A 43 -11.19 -6.30 1.70
N ASN A 44 -10.31 -7.04 2.36
CA ASN A 44 -9.94 -6.94 3.78
C ASN A 44 -8.77 -5.98 4.03
N ILE A 45 -8.15 -5.41 2.99
CA ILE A 45 -7.00 -4.53 3.09
C ILE A 45 -7.45 -3.08 3.14
N LYS A 46 -6.94 -2.34 4.13
CA LYS A 46 -7.01 -0.89 4.21
C LYS A 46 -5.62 -0.34 3.94
N LEU A 47 -5.51 0.66 3.08
CA LEU A 47 -4.24 1.29 2.67
C LEU A 47 -4.35 2.80 2.89
N ASN A 48 -3.34 3.39 3.49
CA ASN A 48 -3.11 4.82 3.57
C ASN A 48 -1.92 5.19 2.69
N ILE A 49 -2.04 6.29 1.96
CA ILE A 49 -0.98 6.85 1.13
C ILE A 49 -0.83 8.32 1.49
N GLU A 50 0.31 8.68 2.06
CA GLU A 50 0.59 10.04 2.51
C GLU A 50 1.79 10.64 1.77
N GLY A 51 1.71 11.94 1.46
CA GLY A 51 2.81 12.72 0.87
C GLY A 51 2.85 12.75 -0.66
N GLU A 52 3.90 13.35 -1.21
CA GLU A 52 4.07 13.60 -2.64
C GLU A 52 5.54 13.34 -3.05
N GLY A 53 5.77 12.66 -4.18
CA GLY A 53 7.10 12.26 -4.66
C GLY A 53 7.70 11.07 -3.89
N CYS A 54 7.93 11.23 -2.58
CA CYS A 54 8.23 10.14 -1.66
C CYS A 54 7.00 9.92 -0.77
N MET A 55 6.23 8.89 -1.08
CA MET A 55 4.97 8.57 -0.44
C MET A 55 5.18 7.54 0.67
N LEU A 56 4.50 7.74 1.80
CA LEU A 56 4.42 6.75 2.87
C LEU A 56 3.23 5.83 2.58
N LEU A 57 3.49 4.52 2.60
CA LEU A 57 2.45 3.50 2.46
C LEU A 57 2.25 2.80 3.80
N ASN A 58 1.00 2.78 4.26
CA ASN A 58 0.60 2.06 5.46
C ASN A 58 -0.63 1.20 5.15
N ALA A 59 -0.46 -0.12 5.11
CA ALA A 59 -1.58 -1.03 4.89
C ALA A 59 -1.82 -1.94 6.10
N GLY A 60 -3.09 -2.27 6.36
CA GLY A 60 -3.50 -3.19 7.41
C GLY A 60 -4.57 -4.16 6.95
N PHE A 61 -4.44 -5.43 7.34
CA PHE A 61 -5.43 -6.47 7.03
C PHE A 61 -5.39 -7.63 8.04
N GLU A 62 -6.48 -8.37 8.15
CA GLU A 62 -6.56 -9.65 8.85
C GLU A 62 -6.70 -10.77 7.83
N GLY A 63 -5.83 -11.78 7.86
CA GLY A 63 -5.85 -12.81 6.82
C GLY A 63 -4.55 -13.60 6.71
N ARG A 64 -4.04 -13.74 5.48
CA ARG A 64 -2.78 -14.43 5.18
C ARG A 64 -1.80 -13.46 4.53
N PRO A 65 -0.48 -13.59 4.76
CA PRO A 65 0.50 -12.64 4.25
C PRO A 65 0.49 -12.52 2.72
N GLU A 66 -0.01 -13.52 2.00
CA GLU A 66 -0.18 -13.50 0.54
C GLU A 66 -1.29 -12.55 0.07
N ASP A 67 -2.22 -12.16 0.93
CA ASP A 67 -3.32 -11.25 0.57
C ASP A 67 -2.78 -9.88 0.10
N ILE A 68 -1.61 -9.47 0.58
CA ILE A 68 -0.97 -8.21 0.17
C ILE A 68 -0.44 -8.23 -1.27
N SER A 69 -0.37 -9.40 -1.92
CA SER A 69 0.19 -9.55 -3.27
C SER A 69 -0.58 -8.71 -4.29
N SER A 70 -1.89 -8.52 -4.13
CA SER A 70 -2.66 -7.67 -5.06
C SER A 70 -2.25 -6.20 -5.03
N LEU A 71 -1.76 -5.70 -3.89
CA LEU A 71 -1.18 -4.37 -3.81
C LEU A 71 0.13 -4.33 -4.61
N LEU A 72 1.02 -5.28 -4.36
CA LEU A 72 2.33 -5.37 -5.02
C LEU A 72 2.19 -5.54 -6.53
N ASP A 73 1.28 -6.41 -7.00
CA ASP A 73 1.01 -6.60 -8.42
C ASP A 73 0.51 -5.34 -9.11
N CYS A 74 -0.25 -4.49 -8.40
CA CYS A 74 -0.67 -3.19 -8.94
C CYS A 74 0.52 -2.24 -8.97
N LEU A 75 1.25 -2.10 -7.85
CA LEU A 75 2.46 -1.28 -7.76
C LEU A 75 3.50 -1.66 -8.83
N ASP A 76 3.68 -2.94 -9.10
CA ASP A 76 4.68 -3.45 -10.04
C ASP A 76 4.39 -3.07 -11.50
N ARG A 77 3.15 -2.71 -11.84
CA ARG A 77 2.75 -2.21 -13.16
C ARG A 77 3.16 -0.76 -13.42
N HIS A 78 3.62 -0.07 -12.39
CA HIS A 78 4.02 1.34 -12.48
C HIS A 78 5.54 1.51 -12.32
N PRO A 79 6.12 2.58 -12.89
CA PRO A 79 7.53 2.92 -12.77
C PRO A 79 7.81 3.54 -11.39
N ILE A 80 7.65 2.74 -10.34
CA ILE A 80 7.84 3.14 -8.95
C ILE A 80 8.89 2.28 -8.29
N HIS A 81 9.61 2.88 -7.35
CA HIS A 81 10.52 2.19 -6.44
C HIS A 81 9.89 2.13 -5.06
N TYR A 82 10.01 1.03 -4.35
CA TYR A 82 9.43 0.91 -3.02
C TYR A 82 10.29 0.06 -2.09
N SER A 83 10.16 0.33 -0.81
CA SER A 83 10.73 -0.49 0.27
C SER A 83 9.64 -0.69 1.31
N LEU A 84 9.02 -1.87 1.32
CA LEU A 84 7.84 -2.18 2.12
C LEU A 84 8.14 -3.37 3.04
N ASP A 85 7.84 -3.20 4.32
CA ASP A 85 8.01 -4.20 5.37
C ASP A 85 6.64 -4.68 5.86
N LEU A 86 6.41 -5.99 5.77
CA LEU A 86 5.23 -6.65 6.27
C LEU A 86 5.51 -7.22 7.66
N PHE A 87 4.78 -6.73 8.65
CA PHE A 87 4.83 -7.16 10.04
C PHE A 87 3.59 -7.99 10.40
N GLY A 88 3.76 -9.00 11.27
CA GLY A 88 2.66 -9.71 11.92
C GLY A 88 2.41 -9.21 13.36
N ASP A 89 1.46 -9.84 14.05
CA ASP A 89 0.95 -9.51 15.41
C ASP A 89 2.00 -9.03 16.44
N SER A 90 3.21 -9.59 16.47
CA SER A 90 4.25 -9.23 17.44
C SER A 90 5.29 -8.22 16.91
N ALA A 91 4.92 -7.39 15.94
CA ALA A 91 5.85 -6.56 15.17
C ALA A 91 7.00 -7.36 14.55
N ARG A 92 6.79 -8.67 14.35
CA ARG A 92 7.77 -9.55 13.72
C ARG A 92 7.75 -9.28 12.23
N LEU A 93 8.90 -8.93 11.66
CA LEU A 93 9.07 -8.84 10.22
C LEU A 93 8.80 -10.22 9.60
N VAL A 94 7.77 -10.28 8.76
CA VAL A 94 7.34 -11.48 8.04
C VAL A 94 8.00 -11.52 6.68
N ARG A 95 7.99 -10.38 5.97
CA ARG A 95 8.53 -10.26 4.62
C ARG A 95 8.91 -8.82 4.34
N ARG A 96 9.93 -8.64 3.50
CA ARG A 96 10.34 -7.36 2.94
C ARG A 96 10.20 -7.41 1.43
N PHE A 97 9.69 -6.34 0.84
CA PHE A 97 9.52 -6.16 -0.60
C PHE A 97 10.29 -4.92 -1.03
N ILE A 98 11.18 -5.09 -2.02
CA ILE A 98 12.03 -4.01 -2.54
C ILE A 98 11.99 -4.06 -4.07
N LYS A 99 11.78 -2.90 -4.69
CA LYS A 99 11.88 -2.68 -6.15
C LYS A 99 12.49 -1.31 -6.43
#